data_AF-W2ZYS4-F1
#
_entry.id   AF-W2ZYS4-F1
#
_cell.length_a   1.000
_cell.length_b   1.000
_cell.length_c   1.000
_cell.angle_alpha   90.00
_cell.angle_beta   90.00
_cell.angle_gamma   90.00
#
_symmetry.space_group_name_H-M   'P 1'
#
loop_
_entity.id
_entity.type
_entity.pdbx_description
1 polymer ?
#
loop_
_entity_poly.entity_id
_entity_poly.type
_entity_poly.pdbx_seq_one_letter_code
_entity_poly.pdbx_strand_id
1 'polypeptide(L)'
;MGEHLKAMAKIVHTPTFESAVVNIISGCTLLPAELEGLKIFNLSAMAGKKRKGGDGDYASPLLQGGGKKRKTPSSTDYAPIVKQIPPTSNTVEWLFSQCKFMLTPQRRSVMPANFEQLAFLRVNRHLWDLLLL
;
A
#
# COMPACT_ATOMS: atom_id res chain seq x y z
N MET A 1 16.24 -20.87 0.36
CA MET A 1 15.33 -19.78 -0.07
C MET A 1 14.04 -19.73 0.76
N GLY A 2 13.39 -20.85 1.09
CA GLY A 2 12.06 -20.83 1.74
C GLY A 2 11.99 -20.30 3.18
N GLU A 3 13.09 -20.17 3.90
CA GLU A 3 13.08 -19.68 5.30
C GLU A 3 13.00 -18.16 5.41
N HIS A 4 13.51 -17.45 4.41
CA HIS A 4 13.60 -15.98 4.39
C HIS A 4 12.25 -15.32 4.08
N LEU A 5 11.29 -16.08 3.55
CA LEU A 5 9.95 -15.62 3.17
C LEU A 5 8.85 -16.08 4.13
N LYS A 6 9.23 -16.71 5.24
CA LYS A 6 8.26 -17.13 6.27
C LYS A 6 7.69 -15.89 6.97
N ALA A 7 6.45 -15.99 7.46
CA ALA A 7 5.79 -14.92 8.23
C ALA A 7 6.55 -14.47 9.49
N MET A 8 7.51 -15.28 9.96
CA MET A 8 8.39 -14.98 11.10
C MET A 8 9.87 -14.92 10.70
N ALA A 9 10.15 -14.66 9.42
CA ALA A 9 11.52 -14.49 8.96
C ALA A 9 12.16 -13.25 9.62
N LYS A 10 13.48 -13.23 9.72
CA LYS A 10 14.24 -12.12 10.33
C LYS A 10 14.02 -10.76 9.63
N ILE A 11 13.55 -10.77 8.38
CA ILE A 11 13.18 -9.57 7.62
C ILE A 11 11.91 -8.92 8.17
N VAL A 12 10.99 -9.71 8.75
CA VAL A 12 9.71 -9.24 9.26
C VAL A 12 9.96 -8.58 10.61
N HIS A 13 9.93 -7.25 10.62
CA HIS A 13 10.23 -6.48 11.83
C HIS A 13 8.99 -6.33 12.72
N THR A 14 7.81 -6.20 12.11
CA THR A 14 6.54 -6.01 12.82
C THR A 14 5.46 -6.89 12.19
N PRO A 15 5.39 -8.18 12.56
CA PRO A 15 4.55 -9.16 11.87
C PRO A 15 3.06 -8.80 11.87
N THR A 16 2.56 -8.23 12.97
CA THR A 16 1.16 -7.79 13.09
C THR A 16 0.83 -6.56 12.25
N PHE A 17 1.80 -5.67 12.02
CA PHE A 17 1.61 -4.50 11.15
C PHE A 17 1.68 -4.92 9.68
N GLU A 18 2.68 -5.74 9.32
CA GLU A 18 2.85 -6.23 7.96
C GLU A 18 1.66 -7.09 7.51
N SER A 19 1.13 -7.96 8.37
CA SER A 19 -0.09 -8.74 8.09
C SER A 19 -1.32 -7.84 7.92
N ALA A 20 -1.43 -6.80 8.74
CA ALA A 20 -2.52 -5.84 8.65
C ALA A 20 -2.51 -5.06 7.33
N VAL A 21 -1.34 -4.64 6.86
CA VAL A 21 -1.16 -3.99 5.56
C VAL A 21 -1.56 -4.93 4.42
N VAL A 22 -1.10 -6.19 4.48
CA VAL A 22 -1.49 -7.23 3.49
C VAL A 22 -3.01 -7.39 3.46
N ASN A 23 -3.64 -7.50 4.63
CA ASN A 23 -5.09 -7.67 4.76
C ASN A 23 -5.87 -6.46 4.23
N ILE A 24 -5.37 -5.23 4.40
CA ILE A 24 -5.98 -4.03 3.79
C ILE A 24 -5.89 -4.07 2.26
N ILE A 25 -4.76 -4.48 1.72
CA ILE A 25 -4.54 -4.55 0.26
C ILE A 25 -5.41 -5.63 -0.37
N SER A 26 -5.55 -6.78 0.29
CA SER A 26 -6.37 -7.91 -0.17
C SER A 26 -7.87 -7.72 0.09
N GLY A 27 -8.28 -6.70 0.86
CA GLY A 27 -9.68 -6.47 1.23
C GLY A 27 -10.21 -7.43 2.30
N CYS A 28 -9.31 -8.06 3.07
CA CYS A 28 -9.65 -8.96 4.17
C CYS A 28 -10.02 -8.19 5.45
N THR A 29 -10.73 -8.87 6.36
CA THR A 29 -11.07 -8.34 7.69
C THR A 29 -9.85 -8.32 8.61
N LEU A 30 -9.63 -7.20 9.30
CA LEU A 30 -8.52 -7.01 10.23
C LEU A 30 -8.83 -7.62 11.61
N LEU A 31 -7.82 -8.22 12.25
CA LEU A 31 -7.91 -8.64 13.65
C LEU A 31 -7.77 -7.43 14.61
N PRO A 32 -8.24 -7.53 15.86
CA PRO A 32 -8.10 -6.45 16.85
C PRO A 32 -6.64 -5.99 17.07
N ALA A 33 -5.69 -6.93 17.08
CA ALA A 33 -4.27 -6.61 17.21
C ALA A 33 -3.70 -5.87 15.99
N GLU A 34 -4.26 -6.12 14.80
CA GLU A 34 -3.88 -5.47 13.54
C GLU A 34 -4.42 -4.04 13.47
N LEU A 35 -5.66 -3.83 13.98
CA LEU A 35 -6.27 -2.51 14.11
C LEU A 35 -5.42 -1.58 14.99
N GLU A 36 -4.86 -2.11 16.09
CA GLU A 36 -3.97 -1.38 16.99
C GLU A 36 -2.69 -0.92 16.27
N GLY A 37 -2.07 -1.81 15.49
CA GLY A 37 -0.86 -1.49 14.72
C GLY A 37 -1.08 -0.44 13.63
N LEU A 38 -2.31 -0.35 13.09
CA LEU A 38 -2.68 0.59 12.04
C LEU A 38 -3.32 1.89 12.53
N LYS A 39 -3.41 2.11 13.86
CA LYS A 39 -4.02 3.31 14.43
C LYS A 39 -3.46 4.61 13.86
N ILE A 40 -2.15 4.65 13.60
CA ILE A 40 -1.45 5.82 13.06
C ILE A 40 -1.96 6.18 11.66
N PHE A 41 -2.41 5.19 10.88
CA PHE A 41 -2.87 5.36 9.50
C PHE A 41 -4.38 5.58 9.37
N ASN A 42 -5.11 5.61 10.50
CA ASN A 42 -6.54 5.92 10.49
C ASN A 42 -6.71 7.42 10.19
N LEU A 43 -7.49 7.76 9.15
CA LEU A 43 -7.72 9.15 8.78
C LEU A 43 -8.35 9.97 9.92
N SER A 44 -9.14 9.34 10.80
CA SER A 44 -9.69 10.01 11.99
C SER A 44 -8.63 10.31 13.07
N ALA A 45 -7.53 9.54 13.12
CA ALA A 45 -6.42 9.80 14.02
C ALA A 45 -5.46 10.85 13.44
N MET A 46 -5.29 10.86 12.11
CA MET A 46 -4.50 11.87 11.37
C MET A 46 -5.19 13.23 11.29
N ALA A 47 -6.52 13.26 11.18
CA ALA A 47 -7.32 14.47 11.32
C ALA A 47 -7.29 14.90 12.79
N GLY A 48 -6.19 15.52 13.21
CA GLY A 48 -5.99 16.01 14.58
C GLY A 48 -7.24 16.72 15.09
N LYS A 49 -7.56 16.48 16.38
CA LYS A 49 -8.74 16.98 17.11
C LYS A 49 -9.27 18.26 16.49
N LYS A 50 -10.34 18.15 15.67
CA LYS A 50 -11.01 19.30 15.05
C LYS A 50 -11.21 20.32 16.18
N ARG A 51 -10.51 21.46 16.10
CA ARG A 51 -10.71 22.54 17.08
C ARG A 51 -12.20 22.75 17.17
N LYS A 52 -12.74 22.74 18.39
CA LYS A 52 -14.16 22.97 18.67
C LYS A 52 -14.51 24.28 17.97
N GLY A 53 -15.10 24.16 16.77
CA GLY A 53 -15.55 25.32 16.01
C GLY A 53 -16.55 26.03 16.88
N GLY A 54 -16.33 27.33 17.07
CA GLY A 54 -17.29 28.19 17.73
C GLY A 54 -18.68 28.04 17.11
N ASP A 55 -19.67 28.38 17.93
CA ASP A 55 -21.11 28.32 17.70
C ASP A 55 -21.55 28.12 16.25
N GLY A 56 -22.22 26.99 16.00
CA GLY A 56 -22.53 26.53 14.66
C GLY A 56 -23.44 27.50 13.92
N ASP A 57 -23.08 27.81 12.67
CA ASP A 57 -23.87 28.65 11.78
C ASP A 57 -25.27 28.03 11.57
N TYR A 58 -26.31 28.88 11.63
CA TYR A 58 -27.74 28.48 11.68
C TYR A 58 -28.15 27.61 10.46
N ALA A 59 -27.42 27.72 9.35
CA ALA A 59 -27.63 26.95 8.13
C ALA A 59 -27.16 25.48 8.21
N SER A 60 -26.26 25.14 9.13
CA SER A 60 -25.65 23.80 9.24
C SER A 60 -26.66 22.66 9.47
N PRO A 61 -27.65 22.77 10.38
CA PRO A 61 -28.65 21.72 10.58
C PRO A 61 -29.64 21.59 9.41
N LEU A 62 -29.90 22.66 8.65
CA LEU A 62 -30.81 22.62 7.49
C LEU A 62 -30.22 21.79 6.33
N LEU A 63 -28.90 21.82 6.15
CA LEU A 63 -28.21 21.04 5.12
C LEU A 63 -28.03 19.56 5.50
N GLN A 64 -28.05 19.22 6.80
CA GLN A 64 -27.89 17.84 7.28
C GLN A 64 -29.21 17.07 7.43
N GLY A 65 -30.36 17.76 7.44
CA GLY A 65 -31.68 17.18 7.71
C GLY A 65 -32.29 16.30 6.61
N GLY A 66 -31.64 16.16 5.45
CA GLY A 66 -32.29 15.59 4.24
C GLY A 66 -32.07 14.10 3.95
N GLY A 67 -31.33 13.34 4.77
CA GLY A 67 -31.09 11.94 4.43
C GLY A 67 -30.52 11.14 5.57
N LYS A 68 -31.27 10.11 5.98
CA LYS A 68 -30.76 9.04 6.84
C LYS A 68 -29.63 8.35 6.08
N LYS A 69 -28.39 8.84 6.24
CA LYS A 69 -27.21 8.16 5.71
C LYS A 69 -27.19 6.79 6.37
N ARG A 70 -27.55 5.78 5.57
CA ARG A 70 -27.40 4.37 5.90
C ARG A 70 -25.98 4.23 6.39
N LYS A 71 -25.79 3.90 7.68
CA LYS A 71 -24.49 3.54 8.22
C LYS A 71 -24.07 2.29 7.46
N THR A 72 -23.38 2.46 6.34
CA THR A 72 -22.54 1.43 5.78
C THR A 72 -21.60 1.01 6.90
N PRO A 73 -21.34 -0.29 7.12
CA PRO A 73 -20.36 -0.72 8.10
C PRO A 73 -19.11 0.12 7.83
N SER A 74 -18.64 0.80 8.87
CA SER A 74 -17.50 1.70 8.82
C SER A 74 -16.34 0.97 8.17
N SER A 75 -16.17 1.14 6.86
CA SER A 75 -14.90 0.95 6.21
C SER A 75 -14.05 2.01 6.87
N THR A 76 -13.24 1.61 7.85
CA THR A 76 -12.28 2.52 8.47
C THR A 76 -11.47 3.10 7.34
N ASP A 77 -11.64 4.39 7.07
CA ASP A 77 -10.90 5.05 6.00
C ASP A 77 -9.44 5.14 6.47
N TYR A 78 -8.65 4.18 6.02
CA TYR A 78 -7.20 4.21 6.14
C TYR A 78 -6.63 5.13 5.07
N ALA A 79 -5.52 5.79 5.41
CA ALA A 79 -4.82 6.63 4.45
C ALA A 79 -4.52 5.82 3.17
N PRO A 80 -4.72 6.40 1.97
CA PRO A 80 -4.53 5.70 0.69
C PRO A 80 -3.10 5.16 0.54
N ILE A 81 -2.13 5.76 1.23
CA ILE A 81 -0.74 5.30 1.30
C ILE A 81 -0.60 3.86 1.81
N VAL A 82 -1.48 3.39 2.72
CA VAL A 82 -1.42 2.01 3.24
C VAL A 82 -1.60 0.98 2.13
N LYS A 83 -2.45 1.30 1.15
CA LYS A 83 -2.69 0.44 -0.02
C LYS A 83 -1.53 0.46 -1.02
N GLN A 84 -0.62 1.43 -0.90
CA GLN A 84 0.57 1.56 -1.74
C GLN A 84 1.80 0.91 -1.11
N ILE A 85 1.75 0.53 0.17
CA ILE A 85 2.84 -0.17 0.83
C ILE A 85 2.94 -1.57 0.20
N PRO A 86 4.08 -1.95 -0.42
CA PRO A 86 4.21 -3.28 -0.96
C PRO A 86 4.22 -4.31 0.19
N PRO A 87 3.40 -5.38 0.11
CA PRO A 87 3.15 -6.33 1.20
C PRO A 87 4.29 -7.33 1.42
N THR A 88 5.54 -6.85 1.55
CA THR A 88 6.83 -7.57 1.63
C THR A 88 7.60 -7.70 0.31
N SER A 89 8.93 -7.65 0.46
CA SER A 89 10.00 -7.36 -0.51
C SER A 89 10.20 -8.35 -1.67
N ASN A 90 9.16 -8.95 -2.25
CA ASN A 90 9.34 -9.80 -3.44
C ASN A 90 9.54 -8.98 -4.74
N THR A 91 9.20 -7.68 -4.74
CA THR A 91 9.37 -6.84 -5.94
C THR A 91 10.83 -6.66 -6.32
N VAL A 92 11.70 -6.47 -5.33
CA VAL A 92 13.15 -6.29 -5.54
C VAL A 92 13.83 -7.63 -5.89
N GLU A 93 13.44 -8.73 -5.25
CA GLU A 93 13.94 -10.06 -5.60
C GLU A 93 13.50 -10.47 -7.02
N TRP A 94 12.26 -10.17 -7.39
CA TRP A 94 11.76 -10.38 -8.74
C TRP A 94 12.50 -9.52 -9.77
N LEU A 95 12.75 -8.24 -9.46
CA LEU A 95 13.59 -7.35 -10.27
C LEU A 95 14.99 -7.95 -10.48
N PHE A 96 15.68 -8.35 -9.42
CA PHE A 96 17.03 -8.92 -9.54
C PHE A 96 17.05 -10.27 -10.27
N SER A 97 16.01 -11.09 -10.12
CA SER A 97 15.83 -12.31 -10.90
C SER A 97 15.67 -12.02 -12.39
N GLN A 98 14.83 -11.04 -12.76
CA GLN A 98 14.68 -10.58 -14.16
C GLN A 98 15.99 -9.99 -14.71
N CYS A 99 16.69 -9.19 -13.92
CA CYS A 99 18.01 -8.64 -14.25
C CYS A 99 19.03 -9.73 -14.55
N LYS A 100 19.03 -10.83 -13.79
CA LYS A 100 19.88 -12.00 -14.05
C LYS A 100 19.61 -12.63 -15.42
N PHE A 101 18.36 -12.68 -15.87
CA PHE A 101 18.03 -13.16 -17.22
C PHE A 101 18.46 -12.21 -18.33
N MET A 102 18.51 -10.90 -18.04
CA MET A 102 18.98 -9.90 -19.02
C MET A 102 20.51 -9.89 -19.14
N LEU A 103 21.24 -10.18 -18.05
CA LEU A 103 22.70 -10.31 -18.01
C LEU A 103 23.15 -11.67 -18.54
N THR A 104 23.04 -11.86 -19.85
CA THR A 104 23.58 -13.04 -20.54
C THR A 104 25.04 -12.82 -20.96
N PRO A 105 25.86 -13.88 -21.12
CA PRO A 105 27.25 -13.74 -21.59
C PRO A 105 27.36 -13.02 -22.94
N GLN A 106 26.34 -13.14 -23.80
CA GLN A 106 26.26 -12.47 -25.11
C GLN A 106 26.01 -10.95 -24.98
N ARG A 107 25.52 -10.49 -23.83
CA ARG A 107 25.21 -9.07 -23.54
C ARG A 107 26.24 -8.40 -22.63
N ARG A 108 27.44 -8.98 -22.49
CA ARG A 108 28.55 -8.41 -21.68
C ARG A 108 29.01 -7.02 -22.14
N SER A 109 28.76 -6.65 -23.39
CA SER A 109 29.11 -5.33 -23.94
C SER A 109 28.05 -4.24 -23.69
N VAL A 110 26.94 -4.55 -23.00
CA VAL A 110 25.94 -3.55 -22.65
C VAL A 110 26.50 -2.64 -21.57
N MET A 111 26.51 -1.34 -21.83
CA MET A 111 26.93 -0.33 -20.85
C MET A 111 25.99 -0.37 -19.62
N PRO A 112 26.50 -0.20 -18.38
CA PRO A 112 25.66 -0.24 -17.17
C PRO A 112 24.43 0.67 -17.23
N ALA A 113 24.59 1.90 -17.73
CA ALA A 113 23.49 2.85 -17.91
C ALA A 113 22.36 2.29 -18.80
N ASN A 114 22.71 1.65 -19.92
CA ASN A 114 21.74 1.06 -20.84
C ASN A 114 21.05 -0.15 -20.21
N PHE A 115 21.76 -0.92 -19.40
CA PHE A 115 21.21 -2.05 -18.66
C PHE A 115 20.18 -1.59 -17.62
N GLU A 116 20.49 -0.55 -16.84
CA GLU A 116 19.59 0.04 -15.85
C GLU A 116 18.30 0.56 -16.53
N GLN A 117 18.44 1.24 -17.66
CA GLN A 117 17.29 1.70 -18.45
C GLN A 117 16.41 0.53 -18.94
N LEU A 118 17.02 -0.55 -19.46
CA LEU A 118 16.28 -1.74 -19.88
C LEU A 118 15.58 -2.45 -18.71
N ALA A 119 16.24 -2.54 -17.55
CA ALA A 119 15.66 -3.09 -16.33
C ALA A 119 14.45 -2.28 -15.86
N PHE A 120 14.60 -0.95 -15.83
CA PHE A 120 13.55 -0.01 -15.45
C PHE A 120 12.34 -0.13 -16.36
N LEU A 121 12.54 -0.11 -17.68
CA LEU A 121 11.46 -0.24 -18.65
C LEU A 121 10.77 -1.61 -18.56
N ARG A 122 11.53 -2.69 -18.35
CA ARG A 122 11.00 -4.05 -18.30
C ARG A 122 10.15 -4.31 -17.05
N VAL A 123 10.58 -3.84 -15.87
CA VAL A 123 9.80 -4.02 -14.63
C VAL A 123 8.54 -3.16 -14.62
N ASN A 124 8.63 -1.96 -15.17
CA ASN A 124 7.50 -1.05 -15.24
C ASN A 124 6.63 -1.27 -16.48
N ARG A 125 6.78 -2.38 -17.21
CA ARG A 125 6.07 -2.62 -18.47
C ARG A 125 4.55 -2.38 -18.37
N HIS A 126 3.93 -2.77 -17.26
CA HIS A 126 2.52 -2.55 -16.96
C HIS A 126 2.09 -1.08 -16.88
N LEU A 127 3.01 -0.14 -16.62
CA LEU A 127 2.73 1.30 -16.63
C LEU A 127 2.70 1.88 -18.06
N TRP A 128 3.24 1.16 -19.03
CA TRP A 128 3.41 1.60 -20.42
C TRP A 128 2.68 0.71 -21.43
N ASP A 129 2.30 -0.52 -21.06
CA ASP A 129 1.45 -1.39 -21.87
C ASP A 129 0.06 -0.72 -21.97
N LEU A 130 -0.24 -0.15 -23.13
CA LEU A 130 -1.53 0.44 -23.50
C LEU A 130 -2.62 -0.63 -23.68
N LEU A 131 -2.87 -1.46 -22.66
CA LEU A 131 -4.03 -2.34 -22.60
C LEU A 131 -5.01 -1.79 -21.55
N LEU A 132 -5.84 -0.84 -21.99
CA LEU A 132 -7.28 -0.69 -21.69
C LEU A 132 -7.74 0.76 -21.84
N LEU A 133 -8.16 1.10 -23.07
CA LEU A 133 -9.36 1.90 -23.31
C LEU A 133 -10.37 0.96 -23.94
#